data_AF-A0A4C2A1R5-F1
#
_entry.id   AF-A0A4C2A1R5-F1
#
_cell.length_a   1.000
_cell.length_b   1.000
_cell.length_c   1.000
_cell.angle_alpha   90.00
_cell.angle_beta   90.00
_cell.angle_gamma   90.00
#
_symmetry.space_group_name_H-M   'P 1'
#
loop_
_entity.id
_entity.type
_entity.pdbx_description
1 polymer ?
#
loop_
_entity_poly.entity_id
_entity_poly.type
_entity_poly.pdbx_seq_one_letter_code
_entity_poly.pdbx_strand_id
1 'polypeptide(L)'
;YVDSFFWRIWHLDRELIVPSYLDVLVTPNLQHVLHSLSLLAVTVELLLVDWKRPKTKFWHHVILSVYLVLYMLVVIETRVSGGIWPYPFLADFLDSHTARLLYLVSYVVEHYFFFHLQWIIIEYRWTQKENSKLKS
;
A
#
# COMPACT_ATOMS: atom_id res chain seq x y z
N TYR A 1 2.71 1.16 -0.94
CA TYR A 1 2.23 0.83 0.42
C TYR A 1 2.03 -0.67 0.57
N VAL A 2 0.98 -1.25 -0.02
CA VAL A 2 0.58 -2.65 0.24
C VAL A 2 1.71 -3.62 -0.04
N ASP A 3 2.40 -3.45 -1.17
CA ASP A 3 3.53 -4.30 -1.55
C ASP A 3 4.71 -4.17 -0.58
N SER A 4 5.07 -2.93 -0.21
CA SER A 4 6.15 -2.66 0.74
C SER A 4 5.84 -3.19 2.14
N PHE A 5 4.58 -3.07 2.58
CA PHE A 5 4.11 -3.59 3.86
C PHE A 5 4.11 -5.12 3.87
N PHE A 6 3.63 -5.75 2.78
CA PHE A 6 3.67 -7.20 2.59
C PHE A 6 5.09 -7.73 2.74
N TRP A 7 6.06 -7.19 1.99
CA TRP A 7 7.44 -7.67 2.04
C TRP A 7 8.09 -7.47 3.42
N ARG A 8 7.76 -6.38 4.12
CA ARG A 8 8.23 -6.18 5.50
C ARG A 8 7.76 -7.29 6.43
N ILE A 9 6.46 -7.61 6.40
CA ILE A 9 5.92 -8.68 7.24
C ILE A 9 6.47 -10.04 6.79
N TRP A 10 6.52 -10.29 5.49
CA TRP A 10 7.03 -11.54 4.91
C TRP A 10 8.47 -11.86 5.34
N HIS A 11 9.34 -10.85 5.38
CA HIS A 11 10.73 -11.01 5.82
C HIS A 11 10.89 -11.08 7.35
N LEU A 12 9.95 -10.53 8.12
CA LEU A 12 9.94 -10.64 9.57
C LEU A 12 9.46 -12.03 10.00
N ASP A 13 8.25 -12.40 9.57
CA ASP A 13 7.66 -13.71 9.79
C ASP A 13 6.52 -13.93 8.77
N ARG A 14 6.74 -14.86 7.84
CA ARG A 14 5.77 -15.16 6.78
C ARG A 14 4.50 -15.84 7.30
N GLU A 15 4.59 -16.57 8.42
CA GLU A 15 3.44 -17.31 8.98
C GLU A 15 2.36 -16.34 9.49
N LEU A 16 2.72 -15.07 9.72
CA LEU A 16 1.79 -13.98 10.02
C LEU A 16 0.91 -13.58 8.82
N ILE A 17 1.28 -13.95 7.60
CA ILE A 17 0.50 -13.66 6.39
C ILE A 17 -0.13 -14.93 5.85
N VAL A 18 0.69 -15.95 5.61
CA VAL A 18 0.27 -17.23 5.03
C VAL A 18 0.94 -18.36 5.80
N PRO A 19 0.15 -19.21 6.48
CA PRO A 19 0.68 -20.40 7.12
C PRO A 19 1.35 -21.36 6.12
N SER A 20 2.44 -22.00 6.54
CA SER A 20 3.22 -22.95 5.73
C SER A 20 2.39 -24.06 5.05
N TYR A 21 1.29 -24.51 5.67
CA TYR A 21 0.43 -25.54 5.08
C TYR A 21 -0.31 -25.06 3.81
N LEU A 22 -0.44 -23.74 3.60
CA LEU A 22 -1.05 -23.15 2.41
C LEU A 22 -0.04 -22.97 1.26
N ASP A 23 1.26 -23.25 1.45
CA ASP A 23 2.28 -23.14 0.39
C ASP A 23 1.98 -24.05 -0.81
N VAL A 24 1.20 -25.12 -0.60
CA VAL A 24 0.72 -26.03 -1.65
C VAL A 24 -0.23 -25.33 -2.63
N LEU A 25 -0.99 -24.35 -2.15
CA LEU A 25 -1.94 -23.56 -2.94
C LEU A 25 -1.33 -22.23 -3.37
N VAL A 26 -0.56 -21.58 -2.50
CA VAL A 26 0.01 -20.26 -2.71
C VAL A 26 1.53 -20.35 -2.64
N THR A 27 2.13 -20.74 -3.76
CA THR A 27 3.58 -20.87 -3.84
C THR A 27 4.29 -19.51 -3.65
N PRO A 28 5.55 -19.48 -3.16
CA PRO A 28 6.31 -18.24 -3.03
C PRO A 28 6.45 -17.44 -4.34
N ASN A 29 6.53 -18.13 -5.48
CA ASN A 29 6.56 -17.48 -6.79
C ASN A 29 5.25 -16.76 -7.10
N LEU A 30 4.10 -17.34 -6.71
CA LEU A 30 2.81 -16.68 -6.85
C LEU A 30 2.75 -15.41 -5.99
N GLN A 31 3.32 -15.43 -4.78
CA GLN A 31 3.41 -14.24 -3.92
C GLN A 31 4.22 -13.12 -4.57
N HIS A 32 5.34 -13.44 -5.24
CA HIS A 32 6.09 -12.46 -6.02
C HIS A 32 5.26 -11.86 -7.16
N VAL A 33 4.47 -12.66 -7.87
CA VAL A 33 3.59 -12.14 -8.93
C VAL A 33 2.52 -11.23 -8.34
N LEU A 34 1.91 -11.59 -7.21
CA LEU A 34 0.83 -10.81 -6.60
C LEU A 34 1.32 -9.48 -5.99
N HIS A 35 2.53 -9.45 -5.42
CA HIS A 35 3.02 -8.32 -4.63
C HIS A 35 4.24 -7.58 -5.20
N SER A 36 4.95 -8.11 -6.19
CA SER A 36 6.03 -7.39 -6.88
C SER A 36 5.58 -6.85 -8.23
N LEU A 37 4.66 -7.53 -8.92
CA LEU A 37 4.23 -7.11 -10.26
C LEU A 37 3.39 -5.83 -10.22
N SER A 38 2.50 -5.69 -9.24
CA SER A 38 1.73 -4.48 -8.94
C SER A 38 2.65 -3.27 -8.77
N LEU A 39 3.66 -3.40 -7.90
CA LEU A 39 4.64 -2.36 -7.62
C LEU A 39 5.46 -2.00 -8.87
N LEU A 40 5.90 -3.00 -9.63
CA LEU A 40 6.63 -2.81 -10.87
C LEU A 40 5.77 -2.06 -11.90
N ALA A 41 4.52 -2.49 -12.10
CA ALA A 41 3.59 -1.87 -13.05
C ALA A 41 3.37 -0.39 -12.72
N VAL A 42 3.06 -0.07 -11.46
CA VAL A 42 2.87 1.32 -11.01
C VAL A 42 4.15 2.14 -11.19
N THR A 43 5.31 1.57 -10.86
CA THR A 43 6.60 2.27 -11.01
C THR A 43 6.91 2.56 -12.48
N VAL A 44 6.70 1.60 -13.37
CA VAL A 44 6.89 1.75 -14.81
C VAL A 44 5.94 2.81 -15.35
N GLU A 45 4.67 2.79 -14.95
CA GLU A 45 3.68 3.79 -15.35
C GLU A 45 4.09 5.20 -14.93
N LEU A 46 4.49 5.40 -13.66
CA LEU A 46 4.94 6.70 -13.15
C LEU A 46 6.16 7.25 -13.90
N LEU A 47 7.05 6.39 -14.38
CA LEU A 47 8.29 6.77 -15.06
C LEU A 47 8.11 7.01 -16.57
N LEU A 48 7.20 6.29 -17.21
CA LEU A 48 7.03 6.30 -18.67
C LEU A 48 5.85 7.14 -19.15
N VAL A 49 4.78 7.24 -18.36
CA VAL A 49 3.55 7.95 -18.76
C VAL A 49 3.61 9.42 -18.33
N ASP A 50 3.41 10.31 -19.30
CA ASP A 50 3.45 11.77 -19.09
C ASP A 50 2.21 12.25 -18.31
N TRP A 51 2.34 12.24 -16.99
CA TRP A 51 1.26 12.62 -16.08
C TRP A 51 1.23 14.14 -15.86
N LYS A 52 0.10 14.77 -16.22
CA LYS A 52 -0.17 16.17 -15.87
C LYS A 52 -0.75 16.25 -14.47
N ARG A 53 -0.13 17.05 -13.60
CA ARG A 53 -0.63 17.29 -12.24
C ARG A 53 -2.03 17.91 -12.31
N PRO A 54 -3.04 17.33 -11.63
CA PRO A 54 -4.37 17.92 -11.57
C PRO A 54 -4.31 19.26 -10.83
N LYS A 55 -5.13 20.23 -11.28
CA LYS A 55 -5.19 21.58 -10.67
C LYS A 55 -5.56 21.54 -9.19
N THR A 56 -6.34 20.54 -8.77
CA THR A 56 -6.68 20.28 -7.38
C THR A 56 -6.48 18.81 -7.04
N LYS A 57 -5.92 18.54 -5.85
CA LYS A 57 -5.75 17.19 -5.29
C LYS A 57 -6.87 16.82 -4.32
N PHE A 58 -7.86 17.70 -4.12
CA PHE A 58 -8.93 17.49 -3.14
C PHE A 58 -9.65 16.15 -3.33
N TRP A 59 -10.15 15.88 -4.54
CA TRP A 59 -10.85 14.63 -4.84
C TRP A 59 -9.97 13.39 -4.68
N HIS A 60 -8.66 13.50 -4.97
CA HIS A 60 -7.72 12.40 -4.78
C HIS A 60 -7.55 12.06 -3.30
N HIS A 61 -7.48 13.08 -2.43
CA HIS A 61 -7.47 12.89 -0.98
C HIS A 61 -8.78 12.31 -0.47
N VAL A 62 -9.93 12.79 -0.96
CA VAL A 62 -11.24 12.25 -0.57
C VAL A 62 -11.34 10.77 -0.93
N ILE A 63 -11.00 10.40 -2.16
CA ILE A 63 -11.04 9.00 -2.61
C ILE A 63 -10.10 8.14 -1.78
N LEU A 64 -8.87 8.61 -1.51
CA LEU A 64 -7.94 7.89 -0.65
C LEU A 64 -8.52 7.70 0.75
N SER A 65 -9.02 8.76 1.39
CA SER A 65 -9.61 8.68 2.73
C SER A 65 -10.81 7.72 2.77
N VAL A 66 -11.70 7.77 1.78
CA VAL A 66 -12.84 6.85 1.68
C VAL A 66 -12.37 5.41 1.54
N TYR A 67 -11.40 5.15 0.67
CA TYR A 67 -10.79 3.83 0.52
C TYR A 67 -10.20 3.32 1.84
N LEU A 68 -9.44 4.17 2.54
CA LEU A 68 -8.80 3.81 3.81
C LEU A 68 -9.82 3.42 4.88
N VAL A 69 -10.93 4.18 4.97
CA VAL A 69 -12.01 3.91 5.92
C VAL A 69 -12.75 2.64 5.55
N LEU A 70 -13.12 2.46 4.27
CA LEU A 70 -13.84 1.27 3.80
C LEU A 70 -13.01 0.00 4.04
N TYR A 71 -11.71 0.04 3.76
CA TYR A 71 -10.84 -1.11 4.01
C TYR A 71 -10.77 -1.45 5.50
N MET A 72 -10.64 -0.45 6.37
CA MET A 72 -10.67 -0.68 7.82
C MET A 72 -12.01 -1.23 8.30
N LEU A 73 -13.13 -0.79 7.72
CA LEU A 73 -14.45 -1.34 8.03
C LEU A 73 -14.54 -2.83 7.64
N VAL A 74 -14.02 -3.22 6.47
CA VAL A 74 -13.97 -4.63 6.06
C VAL A 74 -13.13 -5.47 7.03
N VAL A 75 -11.96 -4.97 7.44
CA VAL A 75 -11.10 -5.68 8.42
C VAL A 75 -11.82 -5.88 9.76
N ILE A 76 -12.51 -4.84 10.25
CA ILE A 76 -13.29 -4.90 11.49
C ILE A 76 -14.48 -5.85 11.35
N GLU A 77 -15.22 -5.76 10.24
CA GLU A 77 -16.37 -6.63 9.95
C GLU A 77 -15.93 -8.10 9.92
N THR A 78 -14.82 -8.41 9.27
CA THR A 78 -14.27 -9.79 9.24
C THR A 78 -14.02 -10.32 10.65
N ARG A 79 -13.52 -9.46 11.56
CA ARG A 79 -13.29 -9.84 12.96
C ARG A 79 -14.58 -10.03 13.75
N VAL A 80 -15.58 -9.18 13.52
CA VAL A 80 -16.88 -9.23 14.21
C VAL A 80 -17.69 -10.45 13.74
N SER A 81 -17.76 -10.69 12.43
CA SER A 81 -18.54 -11.77 11.83
C SER A 81 -17.83 -13.13 11.92
N GLY A 82 -16.53 -13.17 11.65
CA GLY A 82 -15.74 -14.41 11.59
C GLY A 82 -15.07 -14.80 12.91
N GLY A 83 -15.06 -13.92 13.91
CA GLY A 83 -14.43 -14.18 15.21
C GLY A 83 -12.90 -14.22 15.21
N ILE A 84 -12.27 -14.13 14.04
CA ILE A 84 -10.82 -14.15 13.84
C ILE A 84 -10.38 -12.93 13.04
N TRP A 85 -9.15 -12.47 13.27
CA TRP A 85 -8.55 -11.45 12.43
C TRP A 85 -8.19 -12.05 11.08
N PRO A 86 -8.35 -11.29 9.96
CA PRO A 86 -7.98 -11.78 8.63
C PRO A 86 -6.49 -12.10 8.52
N TYR A 87 -5.67 -11.48 9.37
CA TYR A 87 -4.25 -11.77 9.50
C TYR A 87 -3.89 -11.95 10.98
N PRO A 88 -3.12 -12.99 11.34
CA PRO A 88 -2.66 -13.22 12.71
C PRO A 88 -1.99 -12.00 13.35
N PHE A 89 -1.13 -11.27 12.63
CA PHE A 89 -0.44 -10.11 13.19
C PHE A 89 -1.42 -9.02 13.69
N LEU A 90 -2.60 -8.91 13.09
CA LEU A 90 -3.59 -7.91 13.53
C LEU A 90 -4.12 -8.21 14.93
N ALA A 91 -4.12 -9.47 15.37
CA ALA A 91 -4.46 -9.81 16.75
C ALA A 91 -3.48 -9.13 17.73
N ASP A 92 -2.18 -9.28 17.47
CA ASP A 92 -1.13 -8.75 18.32
C ASP A 92 -1.17 -7.22 18.39
N PHE A 93 -1.48 -6.55 17.27
CA PHE A 93 -1.51 -5.09 17.21
C PHE A 93 -2.85 -4.48 17.62
N LEU A 94 -3.99 -5.13 17.39
CA LEU A 94 -5.31 -4.50 17.60
C LEU A 94 -5.97 -4.85 18.93
N ASP A 95 -5.50 -5.91 19.61
CA ASP A 95 -6.04 -6.30 20.93
C ASP A 95 -5.54 -5.37 22.06
N SER A 96 -4.37 -4.73 21.89
CA SER A 96 -3.88 -3.68 22.80
C SER A 96 -4.34 -2.29 22.34
N HIS A 97 -4.90 -1.50 23.27
CA HIS A 97 -5.34 -0.13 22.98
C HIS A 97 -4.23 0.76 22.41
N THR A 98 -3.01 0.64 22.94
CA THR A 98 -1.85 1.43 22.50
C THR A 98 -1.36 0.96 21.14
N ALA A 99 -1.23 -0.35 20.93
CA ALA A 99 -0.78 -0.90 19.66
C ALA A 99 -1.78 -0.62 18.54
N ARG A 100 -3.09 -0.60 18.86
CA ARG A 100 -4.16 -0.26 17.92
C ARG A 100 -4.04 1.17 17.43
N LEU A 101 -3.79 2.12 18.33
CA LEU A 101 -3.59 3.52 17.96
C LEU A 101 -2.34 3.67 17.08
N LEU A 102 -1.23 3.01 17.44
CA LEU A 102 0.00 3.04 16.67
C LEU A 102 -0.18 2.45 15.26
N TYR A 103 -0.92 1.34 15.14
CA TYR A 103 -1.25 0.74 13.85
C TYR A 103 -2.11 1.68 12.99
N LEU A 104 -3.14 2.30 13.56
CA LEU A 104 -3.98 3.25 12.83
C LEU A 104 -3.19 4.46 12.34
N VAL A 105 -2.29 4.99 13.17
CA VAL A 105 -1.42 6.11 12.80
C VAL A 105 -0.45 5.69 11.70
N SER A 106 0.24 4.54 11.83
CA SER A 106 1.17 4.06 10.81
C SER A 106 0.46 3.76 9.49
N TYR A 107 -0.72 3.15 9.54
CA TYR A 107 -1.57 2.92 8.37
C TYR A 107 -1.87 4.21 7.62
N VAL A 108 -2.34 5.26 8.30
CA VAL A 108 -2.63 6.55 7.66
C VAL A 108 -1.34 7.19 7.13
N VAL A 109 -0.31 7.30 7.97
CA VAL A 109 0.95 7.96 7.63
C VAL A 109 1.61 7.33 6.41
N GLU A 110 1.73 6.00 6.37
CA GLU A 110 2.38 5.31 5.26
C GLU A 110 1.57 5.48 3.95
N HIS A 111 0.23 5.42 3.97
CA HIS A 111 -0.58 5.65 2.77
C HIS A 111 -0.44 7.06 2.22
N TYR A 112 -0.48 8.08 3.09
CA TYR A 112 -0.25 9.46 2.66
C TYR A 112 1.20 9.68 2.20
N PHE A 113 2.17 9.04 2.84
CA PHE A 113 3.58 9.07 2.40
C PHE A 113 3.71 8.57 0.95
N PHE A 114 3.21 7.38 0.63
CA PHE A 114 3.24 6.86 -0.75
C PHE A 114 2.41 7.72 -1.71
N PHE A 115 1.27 8.25 -1.26
CA PHE A 115 0.46 9.16 -2.06
C PHE A 115 1.21 10.45 -2.43
N HIS A 116 2.02 11.02 -1.53
CA HIS A 116 2.80 12.21 -1.81
C HIS A 116 4.08 11.88 -2.60
N LEU A 117 4.71 10.74 -2.32
CA LEU A 117 5.92 10.27 -3.00
C LEU A 117 5.72 10.14 -4.51
N GLN A 118 4.59 9.59 -4.97
CA GLN A 118 4.30 9.51 -6.42
C GLN A 118 4.31 10.89 -7.10
N TRP A 119 3.80 11.94 -6.44
CA TRP A 119 3.77 13.28 -7.02
C TRP A 119 5.16 13.90 -7.10
N ILE A 120 6.02 13.63 -6.11
CA ILE A 120 7.41 14.05 -6.13
C ILE A 120 8.16 13.39 -7.30
N ILE A 121 7.93 12.09 -7.53
CA ILE A 121 8.55 11.35 -8.65
C ILE A 121 8.09 11.92 -9.99
N ILE A 122 6.78 12.14 -10.16
CA ILE A 122 6.19 12.75 -11.36
C ILE A 122 6.81 14.14 -11.61
N GLU A 123 6.82 15.01 -10.60
CA GLU A 123 7.36 16.37 -10.72
C GLU A 123 8.84 16.34 -11.12
N TYR A 124 9.65 15.53 -10.45
CA TYR A 124 11.06 15.40 -10.77
C TYR A 124 11.29 14.93 -12.22
N ARG A 125 10.56 13.92 -12.69
CA ARG A 125 10.75 13.36 -14.03
C ARG A 125 10.27 14.31 -15.14
N TRP A 126 9.09 14.89 -15.00
CA TRP A 126 8.43 15.63 -16.07
C TRP A 126 8.91 17.09 -16.14
N THR A 127 9.26 17.71 -15.01
CA THR A 127 9.92 19.04 -15.02
C THR A 127 11.29 18.98 -15.73
N GLN A 128 12.06 17.91 -15.56
CA GLN A 128 13.32 17.73 -16.28
C GLN A 128 13.11 17.60 -17.80
N LYS A 129 12.07 16.87 -18.23
CA LYS A 129 11.72 16.72 -19.64
C LYS A 129 11.34 18.07 -20.26
N GLU A 130 10.56 18.89 -19.58
CA GLU A 130 10.19 20.23 -20.07
C GLU A 130 11.41 21.16 -20.19
N ASN A 131 12.28 21.17 -19.18
CA ASN A 131 13.54 21.92 -19.21
C ASN A 131 14.49 21.46 -20.33
N SER A 132 14.49 20.17 -20.68
CA SER A 132 15.29 19.65 -21.79
C SER A 132 14.78 20.11 -23.17
N LYS A 133 13.45 20.24 -23.33
CA LYS A 133 12.84 20.74 -24.57
C LYS A 133 13.07 22.23 -24.79
N LEU A 134 13.16 23.02 -23.72
CA LEU A 134 13.43 24.47 -23.81
C LEU A 134 14.88 24.78 -24.17
N LYS A 135 15.80 23.81 -24.05
CA LYS A 135 17.23 23.96 -24.34
C LYS A 135 17.64 23.44 -25.73
N SER A 136 16.73 22.79 -26.47
CA SER A 136 16.95 22.32 -27.85
C SER A 136 16.33 23.27 -28.86
#